data_AF-A0A1V5IBB8-F1
#
_entry.id   AF-A0A1V5IBB8-F1
#
_cell.length_a   1.000
_cell.length_b   1.000
_cell.length_c   1.000
_cell.angle_alpha   90.00
_cell.angle_beta   90.00
_cell.angle_gamma   90.00
#
_symmetry.space_group_name_H-M   'P 1'
#
loop_
_entity.id
_entity.type
_entity.pdbx_description
1 polymer ?
#
loop_
_entity_poly.entity_id
_entity_poly.type
_entity_poly.pdbx_seq_one_letter_code
_entity_poly.pdbx_strand_id
1 'polypeptide(L)'
;MKAVNHGSLSIQLQANGPCNPKNLVGSCPYRFQTPKERGAYRPGDVLPFQVLKVFPIMENGMPRLEITLGRNGRGVVEGLIMKQVWEIPSGRDVKVRCVKRIAGAYSKVVSTAPIPLHVIKNVSDELKEYIRVVHS
;
A
#
# COMPACT_ATOMS: atom_id res chain seq x y z
N MET A 1 16.77 12.25 -20.44
CA MET A 1 15.32 12.08 -20.64
C MET A 1 14.59 12.83 -19.54
N LYS A 2 13.79 13.85 -19.85
CA LYS A 2 12.95 14.52 -18.84
C LYS A 2 11.77 13.60 -18.54
N ALA A 3 11.62 13.20 -17.29
CA ALA A 3 10.43 12.47 -16.83
C ALA A 3 9.21 13.36 -17.05
N VAL A 4 8.35 12.96 -17.98
CA VAL A 4 7.05 13.61 -18.18
C VAL A 4 6.21 13.24 -16.96
N ASN A 5 6.02 14.19 -16.05
CA ASN A 5 5.22 14.00 -14.84
C ASN A 5 3.73 13.95 -15.22
N HIS A 6 3.27 12.78 -15.67
CA HIS A 6 1.86 12.50 -15.99
C HIS A 6 0.96 12.40 -14.73
N GLY A 7 1.20 13.21 -13.70
CA GLY A 7 0.49 13.15 -12.42
C GLY A 7 0.96 12.02 -11.48
N SER A 8 2.20 11.55 -11.63
CA SER A 8 2.82 10.59 -10.70
C SER A 8 3.12 11.24 -9.35
N LEU A 9 2.97 10.50 -8.26
CA LEU A 9 3.34 10.95 -6.91
C LEU A 9 4.78 10.56 -6.61
N SER A 10 5.55 11.48 -6.02
CA SER A 10 6.82 11.16 -5.36
C SER A 10 6.55 10.97 -3.87
N ILE A 11 6.95 9.83 -3.32
CA ILE A 11 6.60 9.40 -1.97
C ILE A 11 7.90 9.13 -1.21
N GLN A 12 8.08 9.80 -0.08
CA GLN A 12 9.16 9.49 0.84
C GLN A 12 8.75 8.29 1.71
N LEU A 13 9.58 7.25 1.73
CA LEU A 13 9.32 6.06 2.53
C LEU A 13 9.79 6.26 3.97
N GLN A 14 8.93 5.96 4.93
CA GLN A 14 9.34 5.85 6.34
C GLN A 14 9.94 4.46 6.56
N ALA A 15 11.20 4.41 7.00
CA ALA A 15 11.87 3.18 7.39
C ALA A 15 12.28 3.26 8.86
N ASN A 16 11.90 2.25 9.64
CA ASN A 16 12.36 2.06 11.00
C ASN A 16 13.61 1.17 10.96
N GLY A 17 14.78 1.77 10.73
CA GLY A 17 16.05 1.06 10.62
C GLY A 17 17.25 2.01 10.52
N PRO A 18 18.49 1.48 10.47
CA PRO A 18 19.71 2.31 10.43
C PRO A 18 19.89 3.06 9.11
N CYS A 19 19.11 2.72 8.08
CA CYS A 19 19.13 3.41 6.80
C CYS A 19 18.39 4.75 6.94
N ASN A 20 19.07 5.87 6.66
CA ASN A 20 18.48 7.20 6.74
C ASN A 20 17.18 7.27 5.89
N PRO A 21 15.98 7.34 6.50
CA PRO A 21 14.71 7.28 5.77
C PRO A 21 14.49 8.51 4.88
N LYS A 22 15.32 9.56 5.04
CA LYS A 22 15.34 10.77 4.20
C LYS A 22 15.77 10.51 2.75
N ASN A 23 16.36 9.35 2.45
CA ASN A 23 16.94 9.06 1.13
C ASN A 23 16.17 8.02 0.31
N LEU A 24 15.11 7.42 0.86
CA LEU A 24 14.30 6.43 0.15
C LEU A 24 13.06 7.11 -0.43
N VAL A 25 13.09 7.34 -1.74
CA VAL A 25 11.97 7.91 -2.50
C VAL A 25 11.43 6.85 -3.45
N GLY A 26 10.12 6.62 -3.40
CA GLY A 26 9.40 5.84 -4.39
C GLY A 26 8.51 6.72 -5.26
N SER A 27 8.08 6.20 -6.40
CA SER A 27 7.10 6.85 -7.26
C SER A 27 5.82 6.02 -7.36
N CYS A 28 4.67 6.67 -7.29
CA CYS A 28 3.37 6.05 -7.58
C CYS A 28 2.82 6.64 -8.88
N PRO A 29 3.00 5.96 -10.03
CA PRO A 29 2.42 6.34 -11.29
C PRO A 29 0.91 6.57 -11.22
N TYR A 30 0.40 7.53 -12.00
CA TYR A 30 -1.03 7.88 -12.03
C TYR A 30 -1.97 6.68 -12.22
N ARG A 31 -1.58 5.72 -13.07
CA ARG A 31 -2.33 4.48 -13.30
C ARG A 31 -2.45 3.56 -12.07
N PHE A 32 -1.55 3.69 -11.10
CA PHE A 32 -1.53 2.91 -9.85
C PHE A 32 -2.13 3.64 -8.65
N GLN A 33 -2.61 4.88 -8.85
CA GLN A 33 -3.41 5.62 -7.87
C GLN A 33 -4.87 5.16 -7.90
N THR A 34 -5.58 5.31 -6.79
CA THR A 34 -7.01 4.98 -6.75
C THR A 34 -7.82 6.06 -7.48
N PRO A 35 -8.88 5.70 -8.23
CA PRO A 35 -9.67 6.69 -8.95
C PRO A 35 -10.24 7.81 -8.07
N LYS A 36 -10.60 7.51 -6.82
CA LYS A 36 -11.19 8.48 -5.88
C LYS A 36 -10.18 9.41 -5.22
N GLU A 37 -8.92 9.00 -5.07
CA GLU A 37 -7.89 9.83 -4.42
C GLU A 37 -7.07 10.64 -5.43
N ARG A 38 -7.15 10.33 -6.74
CA ARG A 38 -6.46 11.09 -7.80
C ARG A 38 -6.75 12.58 -7.68
N GLY A 39 -5.69 13.39 -7.63
CA GLY A 39 -5.79 14.85 -7.49
C GLY A 39 -6.15 15.34 -6.08
N ALA A 40 -6.38 14.45 -5.11
CA ALA A 40 -6.68 14.80 -3.73
C ALA A 40 -5.50 14.61 -2.77
N TYR A 41 -4.43 13.93 -3.19
CA TYR A 41 -3.20 13.77 -2.40
C TYR A 41 -2.55 15.12 -2.12
N ARG A 42 -2.10 15.33 -0.88
CA ARG A 42 -1.42 16.56 -0.44
C ARG A 42 -0.02 16.23 0.10
N PRO A 43 0.97 17.13 -0.09
CA PRO A 43 2.24 17.01 0.60
C PRO A 43 2.03 16.92 2.11
N GLY A 44 2.67 15.94 2.76
CA GLY A 44 2.52 15.67 4.18
C GLY A 44 1.54 14.53 4.51
N ASP A 45 0.71 14.08 3.54
CA ASP A 45 -0.15 12.92 3.75
C ASP A 45 0.67 11.65 4.01
N VAL A 46 0.28 10.90 5.03
CA VAL A 46 0.87 9.59 5.36
C VAL A 46 -0.12 8.51 4.94
N LEU A 47 0.21 7.80 3.86
CA LEU A 47 -0.66 6.78 3.29
C LEU A 47 0.10 5.45 3.07
N PRO A 48 -0.57 4.30 3.22
CA PRO A 48 -0.01 3.00 2.90
C PRO A 48 0.07 2.78 1.38
N PHE A 49 1.23 2.34 0.90
CA PHE A 49 1.40 1.92 -0.49
C PHE A 49 1.96 0.50 -0.56
N GLN A 50 1.54 -0.24 -1.59
CA GLN A 50 2.16 -1.52 -1.94
C GLN A 50 3.41 -1.24 -2.78
N VAL A 51 4.52 -1.89 -2.42
CA VAL A 51 5.70 -1.94 -3.30
C VAL A 51 5.40 -2.87 -4.47
N LEU A 52 5.46 -2.33 -5.69
CA LEU A 52 5.23 -3.08 -6.92
C LEU A 52 6.52 -3.56 -7.57
N LYS A 53 7.56 -2.73 -7.54
CA LYS A 53 8.87 -3.03 -8.11
C LYS A 53 9.96 -2.30 -7.35
N VAL A 54 11.08 -2.96 -7.14
CA VAL A 54 12.32 -2.36 -6.66
C VAL A 54 13.39 -2.67 -7.71
N PHE A 55 14.07 -1.66 -8.21
CA PHE A 55 15.07 -1.83 -9.25
C PHE A 55 16.33 -1.00 -8.93
N PRO A 56 17.53 -1.60 -8.92
CA PRO A 56 18.76 -0.84 -8.79
C PRO A 56 19.04 -0.10 -10.10
N ILE A 57 19.39 1.17 -9.98
CA ILE A 57 19.75 2.03 -11.11
C ILE A 57 21.05 2.77 -10.81
N MET A 58 21.80 3.11 -11.86
CA MET A 58 22.94 4.01 -11.78
C MET A 58 22.48 5.38 -12.27
N GLU A 59 22.36 6.35 -11.37
CA GLU A 59 21.98 7.73 -11.72
C GLU A 59 23.20 8.62 -11.52
N ASN A 60 23.71 9.22 -12.60
CA ASN A 60 24.91 10.07 -12.59
C ASN A 60 26.13 9.40 -11.93
N GLY A 61 26.32 8.09 -12.18
CA GLY A 61 27.42 7.31 -11.60
C GLY A 61 27.21 6.90 -10.13
N MET A 62 26.10 7.28 -9.51
CA MET A 62 25.76 6.90 -8.14
C MET A 62 24.71 5.77 -8.13
N PRO A 63 24.91 4.70 -7.35
CA PRO A 63 23.91 3.65 -7.20
C PRO A 63 22.69 4.19 -6.46
N ARG A 64 21.51 3.95 -7.02
CA ARG A 64 20.22 4.32 -6.44
C ARG A 64 19.21 3.18 -6.57
N LEU A 65 18.15 3.26 -5.77
CA LEU A 65 17.03 2.34 -5.84
C LEU A 65 15.81 3.08 -6.38
N GLU A 66 15.30 2.64 -7.52
CA GLU A 66 14.00 3.06 -8.01
C GLU A 66 12.93 2.15 -7.42
N ILE A 67 12.00 2.74 -6.65
CA ILE A 67 10.91 2.01 -6.01
C ILE A 67 9.60 2.45 -6.65
N THR A 68 8.94 1.54 -7.37
CA THR A 68 7.59 1.76 -7.88
C THR A 68 6.57 1.31 -6.84
N LEU A 69 5.66 2.21 -6.51
CA LEU A 69 4.61 2.03 -5.54
C LEU A 69 3.24 2.00 -6.21
N GLY A 70 2.26 1.40 -5.55
CA GLY A 70 0.87 1.36 -5.99
C GLY A 70 -0.10 1.43 -4.83
N ARG A 71 -1.22 2.14 -5.03
CA ARG A 71 -2.28 2.32 -4.04
C ARG A 71 -3.53 1.50 -4.36
N ASN A 72 -3.74 1.19 -5.65
CA ASN A 72 -4.91 0.45 -6.13
C ASN A 72 -4.75 -1.08 -6.20
N GLY A 73 -3.55 -1.61 -5.90
CA GLY A 73 -3.26 -3.04 -5.94
C GLY A 73 -3.84 -3.84 -4.77
N ARG A 74 -4.23 -5.09 -4.98
CA ARG A 74 -4.83 -5.95 -3.94
C ARG A 74 -3.96 -6.12 -2.68
N GLY A 75 -2.64 -6.07 -2.84
CA GLY A 75 -1.70 -6.24 -1.73
C GLY A 75 -1.76 -5.13 -0.69
N VAL A 76 -2.30 -3.94 -1.02
CA VAL A 76 -2.52 -2.88 -0.02
C VAL A 76 -3.55 -3.33 1.03
N VAL A 77 -4.65 -3.97 0.59
CA VAL A 77 -5.69 -4.47 1.50
C VAL A 77 -5.14 -5.60 2.35
N GLU A 78 -4.45 -6.57 1.72
CA GLU A 78 -3.86 -7.72 2.40
C GLU A 78 -2.84 -7.29 3.45
N GLY A 79 -1.90 -6.42 3.07
CA GLY A 79 -0.86 -5.93 3.97
C GLY A 79 -1.40 -5.12 5.15
N LEU A 80 -2.44 -4.31 4.93
CA LEU A 80 -3.08 -3.54 6.01
C LEU A 80 -3.77 -4.44 7.03
N ILE A 81 -4.52 -5.44 6.56
CA ILE A 81 -5.17 -6.41 7.45
C ILE A 81 -4.11 -7.20 8.20
N MET A 82 -3.13 -7.78 7.50
CA MET A 82 -2.06 -8.57 8.12
C MET A 82 -1.28 -7.77 9.16
N LYS A 83 -0.92 -6.52 8.86
CA LYS A 83 -0.20 -5.65 9.81
C LYS A 83 -0.95 -5.53 11.14
N GLN A 84 -2.24 -5.22 11.10
CA GLN A 84 -3.04 -5.04 12.32
C GLN A 84 -3.33 -6.37 13.03
N VAL A 85 -3.54 -7.46 12.27
CA VAL A 85 -3.79 -8.77 12.86
C VAL A 85 -2.54 -9.33 13.53
N TRP A 86 -1.34 -9.11 12.97
CA TRP A 86 -0.07 -9.58 13.56
C TRP A 86 0.34 -8.82 14.83
N GLU A 87 -0.23 -7.64 15.08
CA GLU A 87 -0.09 -6.94 16.37
C GLU A 87 -0.86 -7.65 17.49
N ILE A 88 -1.78 -8.56 17.15
CA ILE A 88 -2.56 -9.35 18.10
C ILE A 88 -1.85 -10.70 18.33
N PRO A 89 -1.64 -11.16 19.58
CA PRO A 89 -0.93 -12.40 19.88
C PRO A 89 -1.50 -13.65 19.18
N SER A 90 -2.82 -13.74 19.07
CA SER A 90 -3.54 -14.85 18.40
C SER A 90 -3.65 -14.69 16.88
N GLY A 91 -3.18 -13.57 16.31
CA GLY A 91 -3.36 -13.23 14.90
C GLY A 91 -2.23 -13.69 13.98
N ARG A 92 -1.11 -14.19 14.51
CA ARG A 92 0.08 -14.51 13.69
C ARG A 92 -0.16 -15.58 12.61
N ASP A 93 -1.09 -16.51 12.84
CA ASP A 93 -1.40 -17.59 11.90
C ASP A 93 -2.49 -17.22 10.87
N VAL A 94 -3.06 -16.02 10.98
CA VAL A 94 -4.12 -15.56 10.07
C VAL A 94 -3.51 -15.23 8.72
N LYS A 95 -3.88 -16.00 7.69
CA LYS A 95 -3.57 -15.69 6.29
C LYS A 95 -4.76 -15.00 5.66
N VAL A 96 -4.46 -14.03 4.81
CA VAL A 96 -5.44 -13.13 4.20
C VAL A 96 -5.13 -13.01 2.72
N ARG A 97 -6.15 -13.14 1.87
CA ARG A 97 -6.01 -12.97 0.42
C ARG A 97 -7.18 -12.18 -0.13
N CYS A 98 -6.90 -11.07 -0.78
CA CYS A 98 -7.89 -10.27 -1.48
C CYS A 98 -8.15 -10.91 -2.85
N VAL A 99 -9.37 -11.43 -3.04
CA VAL A 99 -9.74 -12.11 -4.29
C VAL A 99 -10.32 -11.15 -5.32
N LYS A 100 -10.99 -10.08 -4.88
CA LYS A 100 -11.59 -9.06 -5.74
C LYS A 100 -11.44 -7.69 -5.09
N ARG A 101 -11.05 -6.67 -5.88
CA ARG A 101 -10.96 -5.28 -5.41
C ARG A 101 -11.45 -4.32 -6.49
N ILE A 102 -12.21 -3.33 -6.05
CA ILE A 102 -12.56 -2.10 -6.75
C ILE A 102 -12.04 -0.99 -5.84
N ALA A 103 -10.86 -0.44 -6.17
CA ALA A 103 -10.14 0.47 -5.29
C ALA A 103 -10.97 1.73 -4.96
N GLY A 104 -11.07 2.05 -3.66
CA GLY A 104 -11.93 3.13 -3.15
C GLY A 104 -13.42 2.81 -3.11
N ALA A 105 -13.85 1.58 -3.33
CA ALA A 105 -15.27 1.19 -3.23
C ALA A 105 -15.50 -0.15 -2.52
N TYR A 106 -14.84 -1.22 -2.94
CA TYR A 106 -15.18 -2.57 -2.49
C TYR A 106 -13.97 -3.52 -2.55
N SER A 107 -13.80 -4.35 -1.52
CA SER A 107 -12.83 -5.44 -1.50
C SER A 107 -13.43 -6.71 -0.92
N LYS A 108 -13.22 -7.84 -1.61
CA LYS A 108 -13.56 -9.19 -1.12
C LYS A 108 -12.28 -9.88 -0.70
N VAL A 109 -12.23 -10.27 0.56
CA VAL A 109 -11.09 -10.88 1.22
C VAL A 109 -11.46 -12.28 1.70
N VAL A 110 -10.56 -13.22 1.49
CA VAL A 110 -10.63 -14.58 2.02
C VAL A 110 -9.61 -14.71 3.14
N SER A 111 -10.00 -15.30 4.27
CA SER A 111 -9.09 -15.54 5.39
C SER A 111 -9.21 -16.95 5.94
N THR A 112 -8.10 -17.47 6.47
CA THR A 112 -8.02 -18.79 7.13
C THR A 112 -8.55 -18.78 8.56
N ALA A 113 -8.79 -17.61 9.14
CA ALA A 113 -9.29 -17.44 10.49
C ALA A 113 -10.14 -16.16 10.62
N PRO A 114 -10.95 -16.03 11.68
CA PRO A 114 -11.76 -14.84 11.89
C PRO A 114 -10.90 -13.58 12.02
N ILE A 115 -11.20 -12.56 11.21
CA ILE A 115 -10.57 -11.24 11.32
C ILE A 115 -11.40 -10.40 12.30
N PRO A 116 -10.80 -9.78 13.33
CA PRO A 116 -11.52 -8.91 14.24
C PRO A 116 -12.21 -7.74 13.53
N LEU A 117 -13.43 -7.41 13.96
CA LEU A 117 -14.25 -6.36 13.33
C LEU A 117 -13.57 -4.98 13.34
N HIS A 118 -12.83 -4.65 14.39
CA HIS A 118 -12.11 -3.37 14.48
C HIS A 118 -11.03 -3.26 13.39
N VAL A 119 -10.34 -4.35 13.06
CA VAL A 119 -9.36 -4.37 11.97
C VAL A 119 -10.05 -4.11 10.63
N ILE A 120 -11.16 -4.80 10.37
CA ILE A 120 -11.94 -4.61 9.14
C ILE A 120 -12.40 -3.16 9.00
N LYS A 121 -12.90 -2.57 10.10
CA LYS A 121 -13.33 -1.17 10.14
C LYS A 121 -12.18 -0.20 9.88
N ASN A 122 -11.05 -0.36 10.56
CA ASN A 122 -9.87 0.48 10.35
C ASN A 122 -9.40 0.45 8.89
N VAL A 123 -9.35 -0.74 8.27
CA VAL A 123 -8.97 -0.89 6.86
C VAL A 123 -10.02 -0.29 5.91
N SER A 124 -11.30 -0.44 6.25
CA SER A 124 -12.40 0.19 5.51
C SER A 124 -12.29 1.71 5.51
N ASP A 125 -12.02 2.31 6.67
CA ASP A 125 -11.90 3.77 6.83
C ASP A 125 -10.65 4.31 6.12
N GLU A 126 -9.51 3.61 6.24
CA GLU A 126 -8.24 3.94 5.59
C GLU A 126 -8.34 3.93 4.05
N LEU A 127 -8.97 2.91 3.49
CA LEU A 127 -9.09 2.74 2.03
C LEU A 127 -10.36 3.35 1.44
N LYS A 128 -11.29 3.79 2.30
CA LYS A 128 -12.64 4.23 1.92
C LYS A 128 -13.36 3.14 1.09
N GLU A 129 -13.21 1.89 1.51
CA GLU A 129 -13.67 0.68 0.83
C GLU A 129 -14.55 -0.18 1.73
N TYR A 130 -15.67 -0.69 1.21
CA TYR A 130 -16.39 -1.75 1.91
C TYR A 130 -15.62 -3.08 1.84
N ILE A 131 -15.24 -3.63 2.99
CA ILE A 131 -14.45 -4.86 3.09
C ILE A 131 -15.38 -6.03 3.44
N ARG A 132 -15.55 -6.96 2.50
CA ARG A 132 -16.26 -8.22 2.72
C ARG A 132 -15.27 -9.35 3.01
N VAL A 133 -15.33 -9.90 4.21
CA VAL A 133 -14.53 -11.08 4.60
C VAL A 133 -15.33 -12.36 4.37
N VAL A 134 -14.69 -13.37 3.78
CA VAL A 134 -15.20 -14.73 3.61
C VAL A 134 -14.19 -15.68 4.24
N HIS A 135 -14.68 -16.64 5.01
CA HIS A 135 -13.84 -17.67 5.63
C HIS A 135 -13.68 -18.83 4.64
N SER A 136 -12.46 -19.36 4.55
CA SER A 136 -12.13 -20.55 3.77
C SER A 136 -11.57 -21.64 4.65
#